data_AF-A0A0E9LSB1-F1
#
_entry.id   AF-A0A0E9LSB1-F1
#
_cell.length_a   1.000
_cell.length_b   1.000
_cell.length_c   1.000
_cell.angle_alpha   90.00
_cell.angle_beta   90.00
_cell.angle_gamma   90.00
#
_symmetry.space_group_name_H-M   'P 1'
#
loop_
_entity.id
_entity.type
_entity.pdbx_description
1 polymer ?
#
loop_
_entity_poly.entity_id
_entity_poly.type
_entity_poly.pdbx_seq_one_letter_code
_entity_poly.pdbx_strand_id
1 'polypeptide(L)'
;MKVYQISLVNAILLMGLGIWGYTASDSPSVTALIPFVFGVLILALNPGVKNEKKGPSHLAVILTLLVTIGLVMPLTAAIGRDDMAALIRVVVMMLSSILAIVWFVKSFRDIRRARKEL
;
A
#
# COMPACT_ATOMS: atom_id res chain seq x y z
N MET A 1 -11.94 3.41 -11.85
CA MET A 1 -12.12 3.15 -10.40
C MET A 1 -11.88 4.45 -9.65
N LYS A 2 -12.57 4.67 -8.53
CA LYS A 2 -12.30 5.81 -7.63
C LYS A 2 -11.09 5.52 -6.74
N VAL A 3 -10.36 6.56 -6.32
CA VAL A 3 -9.13 6.42 -5.53
C VAL A 3 -9.30 5.59 -4.25
N TYR A 4 -10.45 5.73 -3.55
CA TYR A 4 -10.73 4.95 -2.34
C TYR A 4 -10.87 3.44 -2.61
N GLN A 5 -11.28 3.04 -3.81
CA GLN A 5 -11.37 1.62 -4.18
C GLN A 5 -9.97 1.05 -4.41
N ILE A 6 -9.10 1.82 -5.07
CA ILE A 6 -7.70 1.42 -5.29
C ILE A 6 -6.96 1.36 -3.94
N SER A 7 -7.15 2.36 -3.09
CA SER A 7 -6.60 2.37 -1.72
C SER A 7 -7.08 1.19 -0.89
N LEU A 8 -8.36 0.80 -1.01
CA LEU A 8 -8.92 -0.38 -0.34
C LEU A 8 -8.24 -1.67 -0.80
N VAL A 9 -8.15 -1.87 -2.12
CA VAL A 9 -7.51 -3.06 -2.70
C VAL A 9 -6.05 -3.14 -2.25
N ASN A 10 -5.32 -2.02 -2.29
CA ASN A 10 -3.94 -1.99 -1.83
C ASN A 10 -3.81 -2.35 -0.34
N ALA A 11 -4.66 -1.78 0.51
CA ALA A 11 -4.67 -2.09 1.94
C ALA A 11 -4.93 -3.59 2.21
N ILE A 12 -5.93 -4.17 1.54
CA ILE A 12 -6.25 -5.59 1.68
C ILE A 12 -5.10 -6.48 1.18
N LEU A 13 -4.46 -6.13 0.07
CA LEU A 13 -3.30 -6.88 -0.44
C LEU A 13 -2.13 -6.84 0.54
N LEU A 14 -1.79 -5.66 1.09
CA LEU A 14 -0.74 -5.51 2.09
C LEU A 14 -1.05 -6.33 3.35
N MET A 15 -2.31 -6.34 3.79
CA MET A 15 -2.75 -7.14 4.94
C MET A 15 -2.65 -8.64 4.67
N GLY A 16 -3.25 -9.11 3.58
CA GLY A 16 -3.29 -10.54 3.24
C GLY A 16 -1.91 -11.11 2.97
N LEU A 17 -1.11 -10.44 2.13
CA LEU A 17 0.24 -10.90 1.78
C LEU A 17 1.25 -10.70 2.92
N GLY A 18 1.04 -9.71 3.79
CA GLY A 18 1.82 -9.54 5.02
C GLY A 18 1.58 -10.67 6.02
N ILE A 19 0.32 -11.02 6.30
CA ILE A 19 -0.03 -12.15 7.16
C ILE A 19 0.51 -13.45 6.56
N TRP A 20 0.22 -13.72 5.29
CA TRP A 20 0.73 -14.89 4.58
C TRP A 20 2.26 -14.96 4.71
N GLY A 21 2.92 -13.82 4.50
CA GLY A 21 4.37 -13.74 4.55
C GLY A 21 4.98 -14.13 5.89
N TYR A 22 4.27 -13.85 6.98
CA TYR A 22 4.64 -14.26 8.32
C TYR A 22 4.34 -15.74 8.58
N THR A 23 3.14 -16.22 8.23
CA THR A 23 2.70 -17.58 8.58
C THR A 23 3.31 -18.68 7.71
N ALA A 24 3.72 -18.36 6.48
CA ALA A 24 4.30 -19.32 5.54
C ALA A 24 5.84 -19.38 5.59
N SER A 25 6.48 -18.63 6.51
CA SER A 25 7.94 -18.58 6.65
C SER A 25 8.42 -19.60 7.67
N ASP A 26 9.40 -20.43 7.32
CA ASP A 26 10.03 -21.38 8.25
C ASP A 26 10.78 -20.66 9.39
N SER A 27 11.23 -19.43 9.14
CA SER A 27 11.81 -18.52 10.12
C SER A 27 11.03 -17.19 10.14
N PRO A 28 9.89 -17.11 10.83
CA PRO A 28 9.04 -15.92 10.80
C PRO A 28 9.72 -14.74 11.50
N SER A 29 9.81 -13.62 10.79
CA SER A 29 10.26 -12.34 11.38
C SER A 29 9.05 -11.48 11.68
N VAL A 30 8.98 -10.90 12.88
CA VAL A 30 7.95 -9.91 13.26
C VAL A 30 7.97 -8.70 12.30
N THR A 31 9.13 -8.37 11.71
CA THR A 31 9.24 -7.30 10.71
C THR A 31 8.46 -7.60 9.43
N ALA A 32 8.13 -8.86 9.13
CA ALA A 32 7.30 -9.24 7.99
C ALA A 32 5.83 -8.80 8.15
N LEU A 33 5.40 -8.42 9.35
CA LEU A 33 4.05 -7.88 9.62
C LEU A 33 3.95 -6.36 9.41
N ILE A 34 5.04 -5.66 9.09
CA ILE A 34 5.01 -4.23 8.80
C ILE A 34 4.02 -3.90 7.66
N PRO A 35 4.00 -4.60 6.50
CA PRO A 35 3.00 -4.39 5.47
C PRO A 35 1.56 -4.53 5.98
N PHE A 36 1.30 -5.51 6.87
CA PHE A 36 -0.01 -5.70 7.46
C PHE A 36 -0.45 -4.49 8.29
N VAL A 37 0.42 -3.98 9.17
CA VAL A 37 0.14 -2.79 9.99
C VAL A 37 -0.15 -1.57 9.10
N PHE A 38 0.66 -1.34 8.06
CA PHE A 38 0.41 -0.26 7.11
C PHE A 38 -0.91 -0.43 6.36
N GLY A 39 -1.25 -1.65 5.96
CA GLY A 39 -2.54 -1.96 5.36
C GLY A 39 -3.71 -1.60 6.28
N VAL A 40 -3.64 -1.93 7.57
CA VAL A 40 -4.66 -1.55 8.56
C VAL A 40 -4.79 -0.03 8.69
N LEU A 41 -3.67 0.70 8.77
CA LEU A 41 -3.67 2.16 8.88
C LEU A 41 -4.27 2.82 7.63
N ILE A 42 -3.89 2.36 6.43
CA ILE A 42 -4.45 2.86 5.15
C ILE A 42 -5.95 2.55 5.07
N LEU A 43 -6.37 1.36 5.50
CA LEU A 43 -7.78 0.96 5.54
C LEU A 43 -8.60 1.87 6.46
N ALA A 44 -8.09 2.20 7.64
CA ALA A 44 -8.73 3.09 8.60
C ALA A 44 -8.93 4.52 8.04
N LEU A 45 -8.04 4.98 7.15
CA LEU A 45 -8.15 6.28 6.49
C LEU A 45 -9.08 6.27 5.26
N ASN A 46 -9.46 5.09 4.76
CA ASN A 46 -10.19 4.95 3.52
C ASN A 46 -11.59 5.64 3.50
N PRO A 47 -12.36 5.69 4.61
CA PRO A 47 -13.57 6.51 4.67
C PRO A 47 -13.29 8.00 4.44
N GLY A 48 -12.14 8.51 4.91
CA GLY A 48 -11.69 9.88 4.65
C GLY A 48 -11.30 10.10 3.19
N VAL A 49 -10.64 9.12 2.57
CA VAL A 49 -10.31 9.11 1.14
C VAL A 49 -11.59 9.12 0.28
N LYS A 50 -12.59 8.30 0.64
CA LYS A 50 -13.89 8.22 -0.05
C LYS A 50 -14.65 9.56 -0.04
N ASN A 51 -14.54 10.30 1.05
CA ASN A 51 -15.18 11.60 1.23
C ASN A 51 -14.27 12.78 0.81
N GLU A 52 -13.18 12.51 0.09
CA GLU A 52 -12.24 13.52 -0.43
C GLU A 52 -11.68 14.49 0.64
N LYS A 53 -11.62 14.03 1.90
CA LYS A 53 -11.07 14.83 3.00
C LYS A 53 -9.56 14.98 2.79
N LYS A 54 -9.09 16.23 2.74
CA LYS A 54 -7.68 16.57 2.44
C LYS A 54 -6.69 15.84 3.36
N GLY A 55 -6.89 15.92 4.67
CA GLY A 55 -6.02 15.32 5.69
C GLY A 55 -5.87 13.80 5.54
N PRO A 56 -6.96 13.02 5.70
CA PRO A 56 -6.92 11.56 5.54
C PRO A 56 -6.36 11.11 4.19
N SER A 57 -6.66 11.82 3.10
CA SER A 57 -6.16 11.46 1.77
C SER A 57 -4.66 11.67 1.62
N HIS A 58 -4.11 12.77 2.17
CA HIS A 58 -2.67 13.00 2.16
C HIS A 58 -1.95 12.00 3.09
N LEU A 59 -2.51 11.71 4.26
CA LEU A 59 -1.93 10.73 5.17
C LEU A 59 -1.93 9.32 4.54
N ALA A 60 -3.00 8.92 3.87
CA ALA A 60 -3.09 7.61 3.20
C ALA A 60 -2.02 7.45 2.09
N VAL A 61 -1.80 8.48 1.26
CA VAL A 61 -0.75 8.41 0.22
C VAL A 61 0.66 8.42 0.82
N ILE A 62 0.88 9.16 1.91
CA ILE A 62 2.19 9.19 2.60
C ILE A 62 2.49 7.80 3.19
N LEU A 63 1.52 7.19 3.87
CA LEU A 63 1.67 5.81 4.38
C LEU A 63 1.90 4.81 3.25
N THR A 64 1.20 4.95 2.13
CA THR A 64 1.39 4.10 0.94
C THR A 64 2.80 4.27 0.36
N LEU A 65 3.34 5.50 0.32
CA LEU A 65 4.70 5.76 -0.12
C LEU A 65 5.73 5.14 0.83
N LEU A 66 5.55 5.30 2.13
CA LEU A 66 6.43 4.75 3.16
C LEU A 66 6.50 3.22 3.09
N VAL A 67 5.37 2.53 2.97
CA VAL A 67 5.37 1.06 2.83
C VAL A 67 6.00 0.63 1.51
N THR A 68 5.77 1.36 0.42
CA THR A 68 6.40 1.05 -0.88
C THR A 68 7.92 1.10 -0.80
N ILE A 69 8.48 2.13 -0.17
CA ILE A 69 9.94 2.24 0.05
C ILE A 69 10.41 1.17 1.03
N GLY A 70 9.66 0.93 2.11
CA GLY A 70 9.97 -0.11 3.09
C GLY A 70 10.04 -1.52 2.49
N LEU A 71 9.27 -1.81 1.42
CA LEU A 71 9.27 -3.09 0.71
C LEU A 71 10.57 -3.38 -0.07
N VAL A 72 11.49 -2.41 -0.22
CA VAL A 72 12.80 -2.65 -0.84
C VAL A 72 13.64 -3.64 -0.02
N MET A 73 13.63 -3.54 1.30
CA MET A 73 14.37 -4.45 2.17
C MET A 73 13.91 -5.92 2.07
N PRO A 74 12.60 -6.26 2.17
CA PRO A 74 12.15 -7.63 1.98
C PRO A 74 12.33 -8.11 0.53
N LEU A 75 12.36 -7.20 -0.47
CA LEU A 75 12.66 -7.58 -1.85
C LEU A 75 14.11 -8.04 -1.98
N THR A 76 15.08 -7.26 -1.49
CA THR A 76 16.50 -7.64 -1.55
C THR A 76 16.79 -8.88 -0.73
N ALA A 77 16.13 -9.04 0.43
CA ALA A 77 16.23 -10.23 1.25
C ALA A 77 15.66 -11.48 0.56
N ALA A 78 14.55 -11.35 -0.18
CA ALA A 78 13.97 -12.46 -0.95
C ALA A 78 14.90 -12.91 -2.08
N ILE A 79 15.49 -11.97 -2.82
CA ILE A 79 16.48 -12.26 -3.87
C ILE A 79 17.70 -12.96 -3.29
N GLY A 80 18.25 -12.45 -2.18
CA GLY A 80 19.45 -13.03 -1.55
C GLY A 80 19.26 -14.43 -0.99
N ARG A 81 18.02 -14.85 -0.71
CA ARG A 81 17.67 -16.19 -0.23
C ARG A 81 17.13 -17.12 -1.32
N ASP A 82 17.07 -16.65 -2.57
CA ASP A 82 16.42 -17.35 -3.69
C ASP A 82 14.98 -17.81 -3.37
N ASP A 83 14.27 -17.02 -2.55
CA ASP A 83 12.91 -17.31 -2.11
C ASP A 83 11.90 -16.73 -3.09
N MET A 84 11.54 -17.52 -4.10
CA MET A 84 10.59 -17.11 -5.15
C MET A 84 9.21 -16.74 -4.59
N ALA A 85 8.74 -17.44 -3.55
CA ALA A 85 7.44 -17.13 -2.95
C ALA A 85 7.46 -15.77 -2.25
N ALA A 86 8.53 -15.46 -1.50
CA ALA A 86 8.71 -14.14 -0.91
C ALA A 86 8.92 -13.04 -1.95
N LEU A 87 9.63 -13.32 -3.04
CA LEU A 87 9.85 -12.37 -4.12
C LEU A 87 8.53 -11.98 -4.79
N ILE A 88 7.73 -12.96 -5.20
CA ILE A 88 6.45 -12.72 -5.89
C ILE A 88 5.51 -11.89 -5.02
N ARG A 89 5.32 -12.25 -3.75
CA ARG A 89 4.40 -11.51 -2.86
C ARG A 89 4.88 -10.06 -2.63
N VAL A 90 6.19 -9.83 -2.48
CA VAL A 90 6.75 -8.48 -2.31
C VAL A 90 6.57 -7.65 -3.57
N VAL A 91 6.84 -8.22 -4.75
CA VAL A 91 6.62 -7.53 -6.02
C VAL A 91 5.15 -7.17 -6.21
N VAL A 92 4.22 -8.07 -5.90
CA VAL A 92 2.78 -7.80 -5.98
C VAL A 92 2.38 -6.64 -5.05
N MET A 93 2.84 -6.64 -3.80
CA MET A 93 2.60 -5.54 -2.84
C MET A 93 3.18 -4.21 -3.31
N MET A 94 4.37 -4.22 -3.93
CA MET A 94 4.99 -3.02 -4.49
C MET A 94 4.20 -2.49 -5.68
N LEU A 95 3.85 -3.35 -6.64
CA LEU A 95 3.11 -2.93 -7.83
C LEU A 95 1.74 -2.36 -7.46
N SER A 96 1.01 -3.00 -6.54
CA SER A 96 -0.27 -2.46 -6.07
C SER A 96 -0.12 -1.11 -5.39
N SER A 97 0.94 -0.92 -4.59
CA SER A 97 1.18 0.34 -3.87
C SER A 97 1.61 1.46 -4.82
N ILE A 98 2.46 1.18 -5.81
CA ILE A 98 2.84 2.14 -6.86
C ILE A 98 1.61 2.57 -7.66
N LEU A 99 0.75 1.62 -8.06
CA LEU A 99 -0.51 1.92 -8.74
C LEU A 99 -1.40 2.81 -7.86
N ALA A 100 -1.53 2.51 -6.58
CA ALA A 100 -2.30 3.34 -5.66
C ALA A 100 -1.78 4.78 -5.58
N ILE A 101 -0.46 4.98 -5.49
CA ILE A 101 0.16 6.32 -5.48
C ILE A 101 -0.17 7.09 -6.76
N VAL A 102 -0.05 6.46 -7.93
CA VAL A 102 -0.39 7.09 -9.22
C VAL A 102 -1.86 7.55 -9.23
N TRP A 103 -2.77 6.70 -8.72
CA TRP A 103 -4.19 7.04 -8.60
C TRP A 103 -4.47 8.15 -7.58
N PHE A 104 -3.74 8.21 -6.46
CA PHE A 104 -3.81 9.32 -5.52
C PHE A 104 -3.42 10.65 -6.17
N VAL A 105 -2.27 10.68 -6.86
CA VAL A 105 -1.79 11.89 -7.56
C VAL A 105 -2.80 12.34 -8.62
N LYS A 106 -3.33 11.39 -9.40
CA LYS A 106 -4.38 11.69 -10.38
C LYS A 106 -5.61 12.30 -9.69
N SER A 107 -6.10 11.68 -8.61
CA SER A 107 -7.26 12.17 -7.86
C SER A 107 -7.05 13.59 -7.30
N PHE A 108 -5.85 13.90 -6.78
CA PHE A 108 -5.57 15.24 -6.27
C PHE A 108 -5.58 16.29 -7.39
N ARG A 109 -5.04 15.95 -8.56
CA ARG A 109 -5.07 16.82 -9.73
C ARG A 109 -6.51 17.07 -10.20
N ASP A 110 -7.33 16.03 -10.26
CA ASP A 110 -8.71 16.11 -10.72
C ASP A 110 -9.56 16.97 -9.77
N ILE A 111 -9.43 16.80 -8.45
CA ILE A 111 -10.08 17.64 -7.43
C ILE A 111 -9.61 19.09 -7.53
N ARG A 112 -8.32 19.34 -7.79
CA ARG A 112 -7.80 20.71 -7.95
C ARG A 112 -8.35 21.38 -9.21
N ARG A 113 -8.53 20.64 -10.31
CA ARG A 113 -9.12 21.16 -11.56
C ARG A 113 -10.59 21.52 -11.37
N ALA A 114 -11.38 20.63 -10.76
CA ALA A 114 -12.79 20.87 -10.49
C ALA A 114 -13.05 22.14 -9.65
N ARG A 115 -12.15 22.46 -8.71
CA ARG A 115 -12.25 23.70 -7.90
C ARG A 115 -11.93 24.99 -8.66
N LYS A 116 -11.27 24.91 -9.82
CA LYS A 116 -10.96 26.10 -10.66
C LYS A 116 -12.06 26.41 -11.67
N GLU A 117 -12.96 25.46 -11.91
CA GLU A 117 -14.08 25.57 -12.84
C GLU A 117 -15.39 26.01 -12.13
N LEU A 118 -15.34 26.18 -10.80
CA LEU A 118 -16.38 26.73 -9.92
C LEU A 118 -16.05 28.18 -9.57
#